data_AF-A0A1F6XKA4-F1
#
_entry.id   AF-A0A1F6XKA4-F1
#
_cell.length_a   1.000
_cell.length_b   1.000
_cell.length_c   1.000
_cell.angle_alpha   90.00
_cell.angle_beta   90.00
_cell.angle_gamma   90.00
#
_symmetry.space_group_name_H-M   'P 1'
#
loop_
_entity.id
_entity.type
_entity.pdbx_description
1 polymer ?
#
loop_
_entity_poly.entity_id
_entity_poly.type
_entity_poly.pdbx_seq_one_letter_code
_entity_poly.pdbx_strand_id
1 'polypeptide(L)'
;MEEDIKNLIASVDVISKTTLKILETMATKEELNIVKTDLSEVKIDLSEVKTDLKSFKIETRESFDRLEKNLKENEESIGTIIADYHPHIIALEEKVFGSSTLTEA
;
A
#
# COMPACT_ATOMS: atom_id res chain seq x y z
N MET A 1 -17.04 39.76 -63.19
CA MET A 1 -16.15 38.62 -63.49
C MET A 1 -14.87 38.67 -62.67
N GLU A 2 -14.01 39.69 -62.80
CA GLU A 2 -12.78 39.76 -61.99
C GLU A 2 -13.05 39.85 -60.48
N GLU A 3 -14.01 40.68 -60.07
CA GLU A 3 -14.42 40.81 -58.67
C GLU A 3 -15.01 39.51 -58.11
N ASP A 4 -15.84 38.83 -58.90
CA ASP A 4 -16.43 37.55 -58.52
C ASP A 4 -15.35 36.47 -58.28
N ILE A 5 -14.30 36.47 -59.11
CA ILE A 5 -13.14 35.58 -58.97
C ILE A 5 -12.37 35.90 -57.68
N LYS A 6 -12.13 37.19 -57.36
CA LYS A 6 -11.46 37.59 -56.11
C LYS A 6 -12.27 37.15 -54.88
N ASN A 7 -13.58 37.34 -54.90
CA ASN A 7 -14.48 36.93 -53.82
C ASN A 7 -14.53 35.41 -53.65
N LEU A 8 -14.47 34.66 -54.75
CA LEU A 8 -14.38 33.20 -54.71
C LEU A 8 -13.06 32.74 -54.09
N ILE A 9 -11.92 33.33 -54.48
CA ILE A 9 -10.60 33.00 -53.93
C ILE A 9 -10.57 33.26 -52.42
N ALA A 10 -11.07 34.40 -51.96
CA ALA A 10 -11.14 34.73 -50.53
C ALA A 10 -11.98 33.71 -49.76
N SER A 11 -13.12 33.30 -50.34
CA SER A 11 -14.00 32.30 -49.73
C SER A 11 -13.32 30.93 -49.62
N VAL A 12 -12.58 30.50 -50.65
CA VAL A 12 -11.82 29.25 -50.66
C VAL A 12 -10.69 29.25 -49.63
N ASP A 13 -9.99 30.38 -49.43
CA ASP A 13 -8.97 30.53 -48.39
C ASP A 13 -9.57 30.38 -46.98
N VAL A 14 -10.71 31.03 -46.72
CA VAL A 14 -11.44 30.90 -45.44
C VAL A 14 -11.89 29.46 -45.20
N ILE A 15 -12.43 28.79 -46.22
CA ILE A 15 -12.83 27.37 -46.13
C ILE A 15 -11.62 26.51 -45.79
N SER A 16 -10.49 26.69 -46.48
CA SER A 16 -9.27 25.90 -46.26
C SER A 16 -8.75 26.03 -44.83
N LYS A 17 -8.67 27.26 -44.30
CA LYS A 17 -8.28 27.51 -42.91
C LYS A 17 -9.25 26.89 -41.90
N THR A 18 -10.55 26.99 -42.19
CA THR A 18 -11.60 26.41 -41.34
C THR A 18 -11.51 24.89 -41.32
N THR A 19 -11.30 24.25 -42.47
CA THR A 19 -11.12 22.80 -42.57
C THR A 19 -9.91 22.32 -41.79
N LEU A 20 -8.77 23.02 -41.88
CA LEU A 20 -7.58 22.70 -41.08
C LEU A 20 -7.88 22.76 -39.58
N LYS A 21 -8.57 23.82 -39.11
CA LYS A 21 -8.92 23.96 -37.69
C LYS A 21 -9.87 22.88 -37.20
N ILE A 22 -10.82 22.45 -38.04
CA ILE A 22 -11.72 21.33 -37.73
C ILE A 22 -10.90 20.04 -37.55
N LEU A 23 -9.97 19.75 -38.44
CA LEU A 23 -9.13 18.55 -38.35
C LEU A 23 -8.25 18.54 -37.09
N GLU A 24 -7.63 19.66 -36.75
CA GLU A 24 -6.88 19.80 -35.49
C GLU A 24 -7.78 19.54 -34.27
N THR A 25 -9.00 20.10 -34.28
CA THR A 25 -9.95 19.94 -33.17
C THR A 25 -10.47 18.50 -33.06
N MET A 26 -10.61 17.80 -34.18
CA MET A 26 -10.98 16.39 -34.18
C MET A 26 -9.86 15.52 -33.62
N ALA A 27 -8.60 15.81 -33.97
CA ALA A 27 -7.45 15.10 -33.41
C ALA A 27 -7.35 15.28 -31.89
N THR A 28 -7.47 16.52 -31.39
CA THR A 28 -7.43 16.78 -29.93
C THR A 28 -8.59 16.14 -29.18
N LYS A 29 -9.77 16.05 -29.80
CA LYS A 29 -10.91 15.34 -29.22
C LYS A 29 -10.65 13.85 -29.06
N GLU A 30 -9.96 13.24 -30.02
CA GLU A 30 -9.60 11.82 -29.94
C GLU A 30 -8.55 11.56 -28.85
N GLU A 31 -7.51 12.39 -28.77
CA GLU A 31 -6.52 12.33 -27.70
C GLU A 31 -7.17 12.47 -26.32
N LEU A 32 -8.14 13.38 -26.17
CA LEU A 32 -8.89 13.54 -24.92
C LEU A 32 -9.71 12.30 -24.55
N ASN A 33 -10.28 11.60 -25.53
CA ASN A 33 -10.99 10.35 -25.28
C ASN A 33 -10.05 9.25 -24.79
N ILE A 34 -8.84 9.15 -25.35
CA ILE A 34 -7.80 8.22 -24.90
C ILE A 34 -7.42 8.54 -23.45
N VAL A 35 -7.07 9.80 -23.15
CA VAL A 35 -6.72 10.22 -21.78
C VAL A 35 -7.84 9.93 -20.78
N LYS A 36 -9.10 10.07 -21.18
CA LYS A 36 -10.24 9.73 -20.32
C LYS A 36 -10.32 8.23 -20.02
N THR A 37 -10.01 7.38 -20.99
CA THR A 37 -9.95 5.92 -20.81
C THR A 37 -8.79 5.57 -19.89
N ASP A 38 -7.59 6.06 -20.15
CA ASP A 38 -6.40 5.81 -19.32
C ASP A 38 -6.63 6.23 -17.86
N LEU A 39 -7.25 7.39 -17.64
CA LEU A 39 -7.57 7.87 -16.29
C LEU A 39 -8.61 6.99 -15.59
N SER A 40 -9.51 6.36 -16.35
CA SER A 40 -10.49 5.41 -15.80
C SER A 40 -9.81 4.11 -15.38
N GLU A 41 -8.82 3.63 -16.14
CA GLU A 41 -7.98 2.47 -15.79
C GLU A 41 -7.14 2.76 -14.53
N VAL A 42 -6.43 3.88 -14.49
CA VAL A 42 -5.66 4.31 -13.30
C VAL A 42 -6.54 4.37 -12.05
N LYS A 43 -7.80 4.77 -12.18
CA LYS A 43 -8.75 4.81 -11.06
C LYS A 43 -9.11 3.40 -10.55
N ILE A 44 -9.20 2.42 -11.44
CA ILE A 44 -9.44 1.01 -11.08
C ILE A 44 -8.21 0.49 -10.34
N ASP A 45 -7.02 0.64 -10.91
CA ASP A 45 -5.75 0.19 -10.31
C ASP A 45 -5.56 0.79 -8.90
N LEU A 46 -5.83 2.09 -8.74
CA LEU A 46 -5.72 2.74 -7.43
C LEU A 46 -6.73 2.20 -6.41
N SER A 47 -7.90 1.75 -6.87
CA SER A 47 -8.92 1.13 -6.01
C SER A 47 -8.50 -0.27 -5.56
N GLU A 48 -7.81 -1.01 -6.42
CA GLU A 48 -7.21 -2.32 -6.10
C GLU A 48 -6.07 -2.16 -5.09
N VAL A 49 -5.11 -1.27 -5.35
CA VAL A 49 -4.00 -0.96 -4.42
C VAL A 49 -4.52 -0.54 -3.04
N LYS A 50 -5.60 0.24 -2.99
CA LYS A 50 -6.24 0.63 -1.73
C LYS A 50 -6.81 -0.56 -0.97
N THR A 51 -7.31 -1.57 -1.68
CA THR A 51 -7.85 -2.79 -1.09
C THR A 51 -6.71 -3.66 -0.57
N ASP A 52 -5.66 -3.85 -1.36
CA ASP A 52 -4.47 -4.61 -0.96
C ASP A 52 -3.81 -4.02 0.29
N LEU A 53 -3.66 -2.69 0.34
CA LEU A 53 -3.09 -2.02 1.51
C LEU A 53 -3.94 -2.20 2.78
N LYS A 54 -5.27 -2.30 2.65
CA LYS A 54 -6.14 -2.61 3.79
C LYS A 54 -5.95 -4.05 4.24
N SER A 55 -5.85 -5.01 3.32
CA SER A 55 -5.58 -6.42 3.65
C SER A 55 -4.25 -6.56 4.38
N PHE A 56 -3.19 -5.98 3.80
CA PHE A 56 -1.85 -5.99 4.38
C PHE A 56 -1.83 -5.43 5.80
N LYS A 57 -2.55 -4.32 6.04
CA LYS A 57 -2.66 -3.72 7.38
C LYS A 57 -3.33 -4.66 8.39
N ILE A 58 -4.37 -5.39 7.98
CA ILE A 58 -5.08 -6.35 8.83
C ILE A 58 -4.17 -7.53 9.14
N GLU A 59 -3.60 -8.18 8.12
CA GLU A 59 -2.72 -9.33 8.25
C GLU A 59 -1.49 -9.02 9.13
N THR A 60 -0.91 -7.84 8.96
CA THR A 60 0.21 -7.38 9.78
C THR A 60 -0.20 -7.22 11.24
N ARG A 61 -1.37 -6.62 11.50
CA ARG A 61 -1.89 -6.46 12.87
C ARG A 61 -2.15 -7.81 13.53
N GLU A 62 -2.82 -8.72 12.84
CA GLU A 62 -3.10 -10.07 13.35
C GLU A 62 -1.81 -10.85 13.64
N SER A 63 -0.79 -10.67 12.81
CA SER A 63 0.53 -11.26 13.04
C SER A 63 1.20 -10.72 14.30
N PHE A 64 1.13 -9.40 14.54
CA PHE A 64 1.64 -8.80 15.77
C PHE A 64 0.85 -9.23 17.01
N ASP A 65 -0.47 -9.26 16.94
CA ASP A 65 -1.34 -9.71 18.03
C ASP A 65 -1.02 -11.18 18.41
N ARG A 66 -0.77 -12.03 17.41
CA ARG A 66 -0.33 -13.43 17.62
C ARG A 66 1.05 -13.52 18.25
N LEU A 67 2.01 -12.70 17.81
CA LEU A 67 3.34 -12.66 18.42
C LEU A 67 3.28 -12.22 19.89
N GLU A 68 2.50 -11.18 20.20
CA GLU A 68 2.31 -10.71 21.57
C GLU A 68 1.73 -11.81 22.47
N LYS A 69 0.71 -12.52 21.98
CA LYS A 69 0.13 -13.67 22.69
C LYS A 69 1.17 -14.75 22.98
N ASN A 70 1.90 -15.19 21.96
CA ASN A 70 2.92 -16.24 22.13
C ASN A 70 4.03 -15.81 23.11
N LEU A 71 4.41 -14.54 23.10
CA LEU A 71 5.42 -14.02 24.03
C LEU A 71 4.92 -14.06 25.47
N LYS A 72 3.67 -13.66 25.73
CA LYS A 72 3.06 -13.76 27.08
C LYS A 72 2.98 -15.21 27.56
N GLU A 73 2.52 -16.12 26.70
CA GLU A 73 2.45 -17.55 27.03
C GLU A 73 3.84 -18.13 27.34
N ASN A 74 4.86 -17.73 26.59
CA ASN A 74 6.25 -18.14 26.86
C ASN A 74 6.78 -17.55 28.17
N GLU A 75 6.51 -16.28 28.46
CA GLU A 75 6.91 -15.63 29.71
C GLU A 75 6.30 -16.34 30.94
N GLU A 76 5.00 -16.65 30.88
CA GLU A 76 4.30 -17.40 31.93
C GLU A 76 4.87 -18.83 32.10
N SER A 77 5.14 -19.51 30.98
CA SER A 77 5.72 -20.86 31.00
C SER A 77 7.12 -20.87 31.62
N ILE A 78 7.98 -19.92 31.25
CA ILE A 78 9.32 -19.77 31.81
C ILE A 78 9.23 -19.45 33.30
N GLY A 79 8.36 -18.52 33.70
CA GLY A 79 8.14 -18.18 35.10
C GLY A 79 7.73 -19.39 35.95
N THR A 80 6.86 -20.25 35.41
CA THR A 80 6.45 -21.50 36.07
C THR A 80 7.62 -22.47 36.25
N ILE A 81 8.45 -22.65 35.21
CA ILE A 81 9.63 -23.53 35.28
C ILE A 81 10.63 -23.00 36.30
N ILE A 82 10.89 -21.69 36.32
CA ILE A 82 11.79 -21.08 37.30
C ILE A 82 11.26 -21.31 38.72
N ALA A 83 9.96 -21.06 38.96
CA ALA A 83 9.35 -21.27 40.27
C ALA A 83 9.41 -22.73 40.74
N ASP A 84 9.31 -23.70 39.83
CA ASP A 84 9.40 -25.13 40.15
C ASP A 84 10.85 -25.55 40.48
N TYR A 85 11.85 -25.06 39.73
CA TYR A 85 13.24 -25.49 39.89
C TYR A 85 14.04 -24.67 40.92
N HIS A 86 13.68 -23.41 41.19
CA HIS A 86 14.42 -22.56 42.13
C HIS A 86 14.62 -23.20 43.52
N PRO A 87 13.58 -23.79 44.17
CA PRO A 87 13.76 -24.45 45.47
C PRO A 87 14.66 -25.69 45.39
N HIS A 88 14.59 -26.44 44.28
CA HIS A 88 15.43 -27.62 44.08
C HIS A 88 16.91 -27.25 43.95
N ILE A 89 17.22 -26.14 43.28
CA ILE A 89 18.59 -25.63 43.15
C ILE A 89 19.11 -25.19 44.52
N ILE A 90 18.32 -24.43 45.30
CA ILE A 90 18.67 -24.04 46.68
C ILE A 90 19.01 -25.26 47.52
N ALA A 91 18.14 -26.29 47.51
CA ALA A 91 18.35 -27.50 48.29
C ALA A 91 19.63 -28.27 47.89
N LEU A 92 19.99 -28.26 46.60
CA LEU A 92 21.24 -28.86 46.12
C LEU A 92 22.46 -28.04 46.56
N GLU A 93 22.42 -26.71 46.46
CA GLU A 93 23.51 -25.83 46.90
C GLU A 93 23.76 -25.96 48.41
N GLU A 94 22.70 -25.92 49.22
CA GLU A 94 22.80 -26.12 50.68
C GLU A 94 23.43 -27.47 51.03
N LYS A 95 23.07 -28.53 50.30
CA LYS A 95 23.63 -29.88 50.52
C LYS A 95 25.11 -29.98 50.15
N VAL A 96 25.56 -29.30 49.10
CA VAL A 96 26.94 -29.39 48.59
C VAL A 96 27.87 -28.40 49.29
N PHE A 97 27.41 -27.17 49.53
CA PHE A 97 28.25 -26.06 49.99
C PHE A 97 27.93 -25.61 51.42
N GLY A 98 26.84 -26.07 52.03
CA GLY A 98 26.41 -25.68 53.38
C GLY A 98 25.63 -24.37 53.46
N SER A 99 25.47 -23.66 52.34
CA SER A 99 24.66 -22.44 52.20
C SER A 99 24.34 -22.18 50.71
N SER A 100 23.23 -21.49 50.42
CA SER A 100 22.89 -21.03 49.07
C SER A 100 22.93 -19.50 48.99
N THR A 101 23.33 -18.96 47.83
CA THR A 101 23.26 -17.51 47.55
C THR A 101 21.92 -17.08 46.94
N LEU A 102 21.03 -18.04 46.67
CA LEU A 102 19.75 -17.83 45.98
C LEU A 102 18.55 -17.75 46.94
N THR A 103 18.77 -17.89 48.24
CA THR A 103 17.72 -17.91 49.28
C THR A 103 16.95 -16.58 49.41
N GLU A 104 17.54 -15.48 48.93
CA GLU A 104 16.97 -14.12 49.01
C GLU A 104 16.59 -13.52 47.63
N ALA A 105 16.78 -14.29 46.55
CA ALA A 105 16.47 -13.89 45.17
C ALA A 105 15.09 -14.41 44.75
#